data_AF-A0A2N8BSJ2-F1
#
_entry.id   AF-A0A2N8BSJ2-F1
#
_cell.length_a   1.000
_cell.length_b   1.000
_cell.length_c   1.000
_cell.angle_alpha   90.00
_cell.angle_beta   90.00
_cell.angle_gamma   90.00
#
_symmetry.space_group_name_H-M   'P 1'
#
loop_
_entity.id
_entity.type
_entity.pdbx_description
1 polymer ?
#
loop_
_entity_poly.entity_id
_entity_poly.type
_entity_poly.pdbx_seq_one_letter_code
_entity_poly.pdbx_strand_id
1 'polypeptide(L)' 'MTTVTIDADIKVSWPQGHSSYSPSTPEELAIIGIDLLVKDLGTKAAQQFIEQVFEKYPIDDMGAAHT' A
#
# COMPACT_ATOMS: atom_id res chain seq x y z
N MET A 1 0.26 -0.77 21.82
CA MET A 1 0.16 -0.31 20.42
C MET A 1 1.57 -0.18 19.89
N THR A 2 2.02 -1.12 19.07
CA THR A 2 3.37 -1.07 18.47
C THR A 2 3.37 0.05 17.44
N THR A 3 4.03 1.17 17.74
CA THR A 3 4.24 2.25 16.78
C THR A 3 5.30 1.80 15.79
N VAL A 4 4.86 1.37 14.60
CA VAL A 4 5.78 1.04 13.50
C VAL A 4 6.25 2.36 12.88
N THR A 5 7.57 2.58 12.91
CA THR A 5 8.21 3.69 12.20
C THR A 5 8.79 3.17 10.90
N ILE A 6 8.57 3.91 9.82
CA ILE A 6 9.12 3.60 8.49
C ILE A 6 10.21 4.62 8.18
N ASP A 7 11.34 4.12 7.70
CA ASP A 7 12.39 4.93 7.09
C ASP A 7 12.54 4.43 5.65
N ALA A 8 12.03 5.23 4.71
CA ALA A 8 12.00 4.89 3.29
C ALA A 8 12.32 6.11 2.43
N ASP A 9 13.12 5.90 1.38
CA ASP A 9 13.38 6.88 0.33
C ASP A 9 12.86 6.33 -1.00
N ILE A 10 11.74 6.86 -1.46
CA ILE A 10 11.05 6.41 -2.67
C ILE A 10 11.29 7.44 -3.77
N LYS A 11 12.03 7.06 -4.80
CA LYS A 11 12.31 7.89 -5.98
C LYS A 11 11.61 7.30 -7.19
N VAL A 12 10.78 8.11 -7.84
CA VAL A 12 9.99 7.72 -9.01
C VAL A 12 10.35 8.59 -10.19
N SER A 13 10.58 7.96 -11.33
CA SER A 13 10.89 8.65 -12.59
C SER A 13 9.71 8.50 -13.54
N TRP A 14 9.14 9.63 -13.95
CA TRP A 14 8.06 9.73 -14.91
C TRP A 14 8.56 10.39 -16.20
N PRO A 15 7.86 10.20 -17.33
CA PRO A 15 8.18 10.91 -18.57
C PRO A 15 8.18 12.44 -18.43
N GLN A 16 7.38 13.00 -17.50
CA GLN A 16 7.27 14.44 -17.28
C GLN A 16 8.20 14.99 -16.16
N GLY A 17 8.94 14.13 -15.45
CA GLY A 17 9.78 14.56 -14.33
C GLY A 17 10.01 13.46 -13.29
N HIS A 18 10.63 13.82 -12.16
CA HIS A 18 10.83 12.88 -11.05
C HIS A 18 9.99 13.29 -9.83
N SER A 19 9.66 12.33 -8.99
CA SER A 19 9.00 12.53 -7.70
C SER A 19 9.77 11.79 -6.61
N SER A 20 9.87 12.38 -5.42
CA SER A 20 10.56 11.79 -4.28
C SER A 20 9.62 11.83 -3.07
N TYR A 21 9.57 10.73 -2.32
CA TYR A 21 8.74 10.60 -1.13
C TYR A 21 9.53 9.96 0.01
N SER A 22 9.22 10.38 1.24
CA SER A 22 9.84 9.84 2.45
C SER A 22 8.76 9.60 3.51
N PRO A 23 7.96 8.54 3.39
CA PRO A 23 6.92 8.22 4.37
C PRO A 23 7.54 7.78 5.69
N SER A 24 6.92 8.23 6.79
CA SER A 24 7.30 7.90 8.15
C SER A 24 6.35 6.90 8.82
N THR A 25 5.15 6.72 8.25
CA THR A 25 4.12 5.79 8.73
C THR A 25 3.66 4.80 7.67
N PRO A 26 3.09 3.65 8.08
CA PRO A 26 2.48 2.70 7.15
C PRO A 26 1.37 3.30 6.28
N GLU A 27 0.58 4.22 6.83
CA GLU A 27 -0.51 4.90 6.10
C GLU A 27 0.03 5.78 4.98
N GLU A 28 1.07 6.58 5.26
CA GLU A 28 1.74 7.41 4.25
C GLU A 28 2.32 6.55 3.13
N LEU A 29 3.02 5.45 3.50
CA LEU A 29 3.58 4.52 2.54
C LEU A 29 2.49 3.89 1.66
N ALA A 30 1.37 3.49 2.25
CA ALA A 30 0.26 2.88 1.51
C ALA A 30 -0.37 3.87 0.52
N ILE A 31 -0.61 5.12 0.94
CA ILE A 31 -1.16 6.16 0.05
C ILE A 31 -0.22 6.40 -1.13
N ILE A 32 1.09 6.52 -0.88
CA ILE A 32 2.08 6.69 -1.94
C ILE A 32 2.04 5.49 -2.88
N GLY A 33 2.13 4.26 -2.36
CA GLY A 33 2.12 3.05 -3.18
C GLY A 33 0.87 2.92 -4.06
N ILE A 34 -0.31 3.23 -3.53
CA ILE A 34 -1.58 3.18 -4.28
C ILE A 34 -1.60 4.28 -5.35
N ASP A 35 -1.18 5.50 -5.03
CA ASP A 35 -1.10 6.60 -6.01
C ASP A 35 -0.18 6.24 -7.18
N LEU A 36 0.97 5.63 -6.90
CA LEU A 36 1.88 5.14 -7.94
C LEU A 36 1.24 4.05 -8.82
N LEU A 37 0.54 3.09 -8.22
CA LEU A 37 -0.20 2.05 -8.96
C LEU A 37 -1.28 2.66 -9.86
N VAL A 38 -2.02 3.65 -9.38
CA VAL A 38 -3.06 4.33 -10.18
C VAL A 38 -2.43 5.11 -11.33
N LYS A 39 -1.30 5.78 -11.11
CA LYS A 39 -0.59 6.55 -12.15
C LYS A 39 0.02 5.67 -13.23
N ASP A 40 0.54 4.50 -12.87
CA ASP A 40 1.21 3.59 -13.80
C ASP A 40 0.22 2.65 -14.53
N LEU A 41 -0.71 2.04 -13.78
CA LEU A 41 -1.58 0.97 -14.29
C LEU A 41 -3.04 1.40 -14.47
N GLY A 42 -3.43 2.56 -13.93
CA GLY A 42 -4.82 3.01 -13.89
C GLY A 42 -5.63 2.42 -12.72
N THR A 43 -6.73 3.08 -12.39
CA THR A 43 -7.52 2.82 -11.17
C THR A 43 -8.01 1.37 -11.03
N LYS A 44 -8.49 0.76 -12.13
CA LYS A 44 -9.05 -0.60 -12.09
C LYS A 44 -7.99 -1.65 -11.81
N ALA A 45 -6.81 -1.52 -12.42
CA ALA A 45 -5.69 -2.44 -12.19
C ALA A 45 -5.13 -2.27 -10.77
N ALA A 46 -4.99 -1.04 -10.29
CA ALA A 46 -4.57 -0.75 -8.92
C ALA A 46 -5.50 -1.41 -7.88
N GLN A 47 -6.81 -1.36 -8.09
CA GLN A 47 -7.78 -2.03 -7.22
C GLN A 47 -7.57 -3.55 -7.17
N GLN A 48 -7.36 -4.20 -8.32
CA GLN A 48 -7.09 -5.65 -8.37
C GLN A 48 -5.78 -6.03 -7.65
N PHE A 49 -4.77 -5.17 -7.68
CA PHE A 49 -3.54 -5.37 -6.91
C PHE A 49 -3.79 -5.31 -5.39
N ILE A 50 -4.63 -4.37 -4.95
CA ILE A 50 -5.00 -4.24 -3.54
C ILE A 50 -5.81 -5.46 -3.09
N GLU A 51 -6.76 -5.92 -3.90
CA GLU A 51 -7.56 -7.13 -3.62
C GLU A 51 -6.68 -8.38 -3.44
N GLN A 52 -5.66 -8.56 -4.29
CA GLN A 52 -4.67 -9.64 -4.14
C GLN A 52 -3.88 -9.59 -2.84
N VAL A 53 -3.63 -8.40 -2.28
CA VAL A 53 -2.99 -8.27 -0.97
C VAL A 53 -3.93 -8.77 0.11
N PHE A 54 -5.21 -8.39 0.05
CA PHE A 54 -6.21 -8.85 1.02
C PHE A 54 -6.45 -10.36 0.97
N GLU A 55 -6.35 -11.00 -0.18
CA GLU A 55 -6.42 -12.48 -0.28
C GLU A 55 -5.36 -13.20 0.56
N LYS A 56 -4.19 -12.57 0.79
CA LYS A 56 -3.12 -13.13 1.63
C LYS A 56 -3.36 -12.98 3.13
N TYR A 57 -4.28 -12.10 3.49
CA TYR A 57 -4.78 -11.94 4.84
C TYR A 57 -6.25 -12.40 4.82
N PRO A 58 -6.52 -13.72 4.65
CA PRO A 58 -7.87 -14.21 4.85
C PRO A 58 -8.32 -13.67 6.20
N ILE A 59 -9.53 -13.13 6.23
CA ILE A 59 -10.12 -12.57 7.44
C ILE A 59 -10.00 -13.68 8.48
N ASP A 60 -9.00 -13.56 9.36
CA ASP A 60 -8.84 -14.50 10.43
C ASP A 60 -10.14 -14.38 11.22
N ASP A 61 -10.72 -15.54 11.46
CA ASP A 61 -11.99 -15.79 12.09
C ASP A 61 -12.13 -14.97 13.39
N MET A 62 -12.49 -13.69 13.31
CA MET A 62 -13.08 -12.94 14.42
C MET A 62 -14.52 -13.44 14.58
N GLY A 63 -14.67 -14.73 14.91
CA GLY A 63 -15.96 -15.38 14.99
C GLY A 63 -15.92 -16.83 15.51
N ALA A 64 -14.90 -17.63 15.20
CA ALA A 64 -14.76 -18.96 15.76
C ALA A 64 -14.07 -18.94 17.14
N ALA A 65 -14.68 -18.27 18.12
CA ALA A 65 -14.42 -18.60 19.51
C ALA A 65 -14.96 -20.02 19.76
N HIS A 66 -14.05 -20.89 20.19
CA HIS A 66 -14.26 -22.27 20.60
C HIS A 66 -15.51 -22.50 21.48
N THR A 67 -16.16 -23.64 21.19
CA THR A 67 -16.96 -24.54 22.05
C THR A 67 -17.39 -24.07 23.44
#